data_AF-A0A9P7SSF0-F1
#
_entry.id   AF-A0A9P7SSF0-F1
#
_cell.length_a   1.000
_cell.length_b   1.000
_cell.length_c   1.000
_cell.angle_alpha   90.00
_cell.angle_beta   90.00
_cell.angle_gamma   90.00
#
_symmetry.space_group_name_H-M   'P 1'
#
loop_
_entity.id
_entity.type
_entity.pdbx_description
1 polymer ?
#
loop_
_entity_poly.entity_id
_entity_poly.type
_entity_poly.pdbx_seq_one_letter_code
_entity_poly.pdbx_strand_id
1 'polypeptide(L)'
;MANEALNTTTAGTAPTPVVHEDFHKVVEEWYSVHACISSLTGAENYQTWETSVELHARGMQLAEHLFGDIPYSPETDEHHFALKTIIWQSLSSRVRKDLLHTGWNLTMSAPETMRLVRIACGYDPEAALIDLLLKFSNSNRSAFPTMQAWFIHHESLWAQINNIEEITESLWVARTINVLEECMPEVYGSWRSNVLGKSLLTRKVMLSFLADLANDPRPKKR
;
A
#
# COMPACT_ATOMS: atom_id res chain seq x y z
N MET A 1 17.87 -29.22 -66.20
CA MET A 1 16.87 -28.21 -65.78
C MET A 1 15.89 -28.94 -64.87
N ALA A 2 16.11 -28.87 -63.55
CA ALA A 2 15.41 -28.00 -62.57
C ALA A 2 14.18 -28.74 -61.98
N ASN A 3 14.23 -29.15 -60.70
CA ASN A 3 13.48 -28.61 -59.52
C ASN A 3 11.96 -28.90 -59.60
N GLU A 4 11.23 -29.45 -58.62
CA GLU A 4 11.07 -29.22 -57.17
C GLU A 4 10.24 -30.40 -56.59
N ALA A 5 10.62 -31.06 -55.49
CA ALA A 5 10.36 -30.76 -54.07
C ALA A 5 8.97 -31.21 -53.54
N LEU A 6 9.04 -32.12 -52.54
CA LEU A 6 7.98 -32.63 -51.67
C LEU A 6 7.25 -31.49 -50.91
N ASN A 7 5.97 -31.72 -50.57
CA ASN A 7 5.38 -31.12 -49.37
C ASN A 7 4.46 -32.14 -48.66
N THR A 8 5.01 -32.79 -47.64
CA THR A 8 4.28 -33.54 -46.61
C THR A 8 4.09 -32.63 -45.40
N THR A 9 2.84 -32.25 -45.12
CA THR A 9 2.47 -31.47 -43.94
C THR A 9 2.51 -32.35 -42.69
N THR A 10 3.43 -32.08 -41.79
CA THR A 10 3.53 -32.65 -40.45
C THR A 10 2.52 -31.99 -39.50
N ALA A 11 1.91 -32.80 -38.63
CA ALA A 11 1.07 -32.36 -37.53
C ALA A 11 1.87 -31.46 -36.56
N GLY A 12 1.39 -30.25 -36.33
CA GLY A 12 1.96 -29.32 -35.34
C GLY A 12 1.61 -29.76 -33.93
N THR A 13 2.62 -30.13 -33.16
CA THR A 13 2.58 -30.26 -31.70
C THR A 13 2.17 -28.92 -31.08
N ALA A 14 1.20 -28.93 -30.16
CA ALA A 14 0.84 -27.76 -29.37
C ALA A 14 2.06 -27.28 -28.56
N PRO A 15 2.30 -25.96 -28.43
CA PRO A 15 3.43 -25.46 -27.66
C PRO A 15 3.21 -25.79 -26.19
N THR A 16 4.12 -26.58 -25.62
CA THR A 16 4.23 -26.80 -24.18
C THR A 16 4.43 -25.45 -23.49
N PRO A 17 3.69 -25.11 -22.43
CA PRO A 17 3.95 -23.87 -21.69
C PRO A 17 5.35 -23.96 -21.12
N VAL A 18 6.21 -23.03 -21.56
CA VAL A 18 7.54 -22.84 -20.99
C VAL A 18 7.33 -22.22 -19.61
N VAL A 19 7.25 -23.07 -18.59
CA VAL A 19 7.39 -22.61 -17.21
C VAL A 19 8.85 -22.17 -17.08
N HIS A 20 9.09 -20.86 -17.10
CA HIS A 20 10.42 -20.31 -16.89
C HIS A 20 10.90 -20.76 -15.49
N GLU A 21 11.84 -21.69 -15.43
CA GLU A 21 12.55 -22.10 -14.20
C GLU A 21 13.16 -20.88 -13.46
N ASP A 22 13.37 -19.78 -14.18
CA ASP A 22 13.81 -18.49 -13.64
C ASP A 22 12.79 -17.79 -12.72
N PHE A 23 11.47 -18.01 -12.89
CA PHE A 23 10.46 -17.34 -12.07
C PHE A 23 10.50 -17.84 -10.62
N HIS A 24 10.60 -19.15 -10.42
CA HIS A 24 10.71 -19.74 -9.09
C HIS A 24 11.99 -19.29 -8.37
N LYS A 25 13.11 -19.21 -9.08
CA LYS A 25 14.39 -18.78 -8.51
C LYS A 25 14.42 -17.28 -8.16
N VAL A 26 13.87 -16.42 -9.02
CA VAL A 26 13.72 -14.98 -8.73
C VAL A 26 12.77 -14.76 -7.55
N VAL A 27 11.70 -15.54 -7.45
CA VAL A 27 10.76 -15.51 -6.33
C VAL A 27 11.44 -15.98 -5.02
N GLU A 28 12.19 -17.08 -5.03
CA GLU A 28 12.97 -17.54 -3.87
C GLU A 28 14.07 -16.56 -3.43
N GLU A 29 14.83 -16.00 -4.38
CA GLU A 29 15.83 -14.98 -4.09
C GLU A 29 15.18 -13.70 -3.53
N TRP A 30 14.01 -13.29 -4.03
CA TRP A 30 13.26 -12.15 -3.52
C TRP A 30 12.70 -12.40 -2.11
N TYR A 31 12.12 -13.58 -1.85
CA TYR A 31 11.66 -14.02 -0.53
C TYR A 31 12.78 -14.06 0.51
N SER A 32 14.00 -14.42 0.10
CA SER A 32 15.15 -14.49 1.01
C SER A 32 15.71 -13.11 1.41
N VAL A 33 15.45 -12.06 0.62
CA VAL A 33 16.07 -10.74 0.79
C VAL A 33 15.08 -9.62 1.18
N HIS A 34 13.77 -9.69 0.89
CA HIS A 34 12.88 -8.50 0.94
C HIS A 34 11.56 -8.64 1.73
N ALA A 35 11.68 -8.77 3.05
CA ALA A 35 10.66 -8.54 4.09
C ALA A 35 9.84 -9.77 4.51
N CYS A 36 10.09 -10.26 5.72
CA CYS A 36 9.14 -11.13 6.41
C CYS A 36 7.85 -10.33 6.65
N ILE A 37 6.72 -10.78 6.10
CA ILE A 37 5.41 -10.23 6.46
C ILE A 37 5.26 -10.38 7.98
N SER A 38 5.21 -9.26 8.68
CA SER A 38 5.04 -9.25 10.13
C SER A 38 3.75 -9.97 10.49
N SER A 39 3.76 -10.82 11.52
CA SER A 39 2.59 -11.64 11.81
C SER A 39 1.36 -10.80 12.20
N LEU A 40 0.19 -11.08 11.62
CA LEU A 40 -1.07 -10.42 12.00
C LEU A 40 -1.52 -10.92 13.38
N THR A 41 -1.48 -10.04 14.38
CA THR A 41 -1.83 -10.36 15.78
C THR A 41 -3.26 -9.97 16.13
N GLY A 42 -3.81 -8.97 15.43
CA GLY A 42 -5.16 -8.45 15.66
C GLY A 42 -5.44 -7.21 14.82
N ALA A 43 -6.52 -6.50 15.15
CA ALA A 43 -6.92 -5.25 14.50
C ALA A 43 -5.82 -4.18 14.57
N GLU A 44 -5.03 -4.16 15.65
CA GLU A 44 -4.03 -3.15 15.94
C GLU A 44 -2.89 -3.05 14.91
N ASN A 45 -2.59 -4.15 14.20
CA ASN A 45 -1.54 -4.18 13.19
C ASN A 45 -2.04 -4.59 11.79
N TYR A 46 -3.37 -4.60 11.58
CA TYR A 46 -3.99 -5.01 10.32
C TYR A 46 -3.51 -4.20 9.12
N GLN A 47 -3.51 -2.86 9.18
CA GLN A 47 -3.11 -2.03 8.04
C GLN A 47 -1.65 -2.26 7.63
N THR A 48 -0.74 -2.35 8.60
CA THR A 48 0.68 -2.62 8.34
C THR A 48 0.87 -4.02 7.74
N TRP A 49 0.12 -5.01 8.23
CA TRP A 49 0.11 -6.36 7.69
C TRP A 49 -0.44 -6.39 6.26
N GLU A 50 -1.57 -5.75 6.00
CA GLU A 50 -2.23 -5.67 4.69
C GLU A 50 -1.29 -5.04 3.65
N THR A 51 -0.67 -3.90 3.97
CA THR A 51 0.35 -3.27 3.10
C THR A 51 1.51 -4.22 2.79
N SER A 52 1.92 -5.04 3.77
CA SER A 52 3.01 -6.01 3.57
C SER A 52 2.59 -7.16 2.64
N VAL A 53 1.35 -7.64 2.76
CA VAL A 53 0.77 -8.65 1.85
C VAL A 53 0.64 -8.10 0.44
N GLU A 54 0.15 -6.87 0.28
CA GLU A 54 0.06 -6.21 -1.02
C GLU A 54 1.42 -6.03 -1.70
N LEU A 55 2.44 -5.63 -0.93
CA LEU A 55 3.80 -5.49 -1.45
C LEU A 55 4.34 -6.83 -1.95
N HIS A 56 4.09 -7.92 -1.23
CA HIS A 56 4.45 -9.27 -1.67
C HIS A 56 3.70 -9.69 -2.93
N ALA A 57 2.39 -9.47 -2.97
CA ALA A 57 1.59 -9.77 -4.15
C ALA A 57 2.08 -9.00 -5.38
N ARG A 58 2.48 -7.73 -5.23
CA ARG A 58 3.12 -6.95 -6.31
C ARG A 58 4.47 -7.53 -6.72
N GLY A 59 5.32 -7.91 -5.76
CA GLY A 59 6.61 -8.55 -6.04
C GLY A 59 6.47 -9.85 -6.83
N MET A 60 5.40 -10.60 -6.58
CA MET A 60 5.06 -11.84 -7.31
C MET A 60 4.24 -11.61 -8.59
N GLN A 61 3.92 -10.36 -8.93
CA GLN A 61 3.03 -10.02 -10.06
C GLN A 61 1.61 -10.61 -9.94
N LEU A 62 1.12 -10.80 -8.71
CA LEU A 62 -0.21 -11.34 -8.38
C LEU A 62 -1.18 -10.31 -7.78
N ALA A 63 -0.82 -9.02 -7.79
CA ALA A 63 -1.61 -7.96 -7.16
C ALA A 63 -3.06 -7.89 -7.69
N GLU A 64 -3.25 -8.03 -9.01
CA GLU A 64 -4.57 -8.00 -9.65
C GLU A 64 -5.48 -9.15 -9.16
N HIS A 65 -4.90 -10.29 -8.79
CA HIS A 65 -5.63 -11.40 -8.17
C HIS A 65 -5.97 -11.15 -6.69
N LEU A 66 -5.13 -10.40 -5.97
CA LEU A 66 -5.35 -10.05 -4.56
C LEU A 66 -6.47 -9.02 -4.41
N PHE A 67 -6.53 -8.03 -5.30
CA PHE A 67 -7.56 -6.98 -5.30
C PHE A 67 -8.86 -7.41 -5.98
N GLY A 68 -8.83 -8.49 -6.78
CA GLY A 68 -10.00 -9.04 -7.45
C GLY A 68 -10.27 -8.43 -8.82
N ASP A 69 -9.29 -7.73 -9.39
CA ASP A 69 -9.33 -7.23 -10.77
C ASP A 69 -9.39 -8.40 -11.77
N ILE A 70 -8.70 -9.51 -11.44
CA ILE A 70 -8.82 -10.79 -12.15
C ILE A 70 -9.71 -11.73 -11.31
N PRO A 71 -10.84 -12.22 -11.87
CA PRO A 71 -11.73 -13.11 -11.15
C PRO A 71 -11.12 -14.50 -10.94
N TYR A 72 -11.62 -15.19 -9.92
CA TYR A 72 -11.29 -16.58 -9.66
C TYR A 72 -11.87 -17.50 -10.74
N SER A 73 -11.04 -18.38 -11.29
CA SER A 73 -11.41 -19.45 -12.21
C SER A 73 -10.44 -20.64 -12.03
N PRO A 74 -10.74 -21.82 -12.59
CA PRO A 74 -9.80 -22.96 -12.57
C PRO A 74 -8.41 -22.61 -13.14
N GLU A 75 -8.35 -21.73 -14.14
CA GLU A 75 -7.10 -21.28 -14.76
C GLU A 75 -6.29 -20.34 -13.87
N THR A 76 -6.92 -19.69 -12.89
CA THR A 76 -6.29 -18.73 -11.97
C THR A 76 -6.14 -19.28 -10.55
N ASP A 77 -6.56 -20.53 -10.29
CA ASP A 77 -6.56 -21.12 -8.96
C ASP A 77 -5.16 -21.15 -8.33
N GLU A 78 -4.12 -21.48 -9.11
CA GLU A 78 -2.74 -21.51 -8.64
C GLU A 78 -2.27 -20.15 -8.10
N HIS A 79 -2.67 -19.05 -8.77
CA HIS A 79 -2.34 -17.69 -8.32
C HIS A 79 -3.05 -17.34 -7.00
N HIS A 80 -4.33 -17.67 -6.90
CA HIS A 80 -5.08 -17.46 -5.66
C HIS A 80 -4.56 -18.36 -4.52
N PHE A 81 -4.14 -19.59 -4.83
CA PHE A 81 -3.54 -20.51 -3.88
C PHE A 81 -2.21 -19.99 -3.33
N ALA A 82 -1.35 -19.45 -4.19
CA ALA A 82 -0.10 -18.82 -3.78
C ALA A 82 -0.34 -17.64 -2.81
N LEU A 83 -1.28 -16.74 -3.14
CA LEU A 83 -1.67 -15.63 -2.28
C LEU A 83 -2.24 -16.09 -0.94
N LYS A 84 -3.17 -17.05 -0.95
CA LYS A 84 -3.76 -17.64 0.26
C LYS A 84 -2.70 -18.25 1.17
N THR A 85 -1.68 -18.88 0.61
CA THR A 85 -0.58 -19.49 1.36
C THR A 85 0.19 -18.44 2.14
N ILE A 86 0.55 -17.32 1.49
CA ILE A 86 1.28 -16.21 2.12
C ILE A 86 0.43 -15.54 3.20
N ILE A 87 -0.85 -15.29 2.89
CA ILE A 87 -1.81 -14.76 3.86
C ILE A 87 -1.84 -15.69 5.08
N TRP A 88 -2.15 -16.97 4.90
CA TRP A 88 -2.26 -17.95 5.98
C TRP A 88 -1.00 -18.05 6.84
N GLN A 89 0.18 -18.11 6.21
CA GLN A 89 1.45 -18.23 6.90
C GLN A 89 1.78 -17.00 7.74
N SER A 90 1.33 -15.81 7.33
CA SER A 90 1.54 -14.56 8.08
C SER A 90 0.52 -14.34 9.22
N LEU A 91 -0.55 -15.13 9.31
CA LEU A 91 -1.51 -15.01 10.42
C LEU A 91 -0.95 -15.59 11.73
N SER A 92 -1.20 -14.92 12.85
CA SER A 92 -0.98 -15.52 14.16
C SER A 92 -1.92 -16.69 14.42
N SER A 93 -1.56 -17.58 15.34
CA SER A 93 -2.37 -18.76 15.71
C SER A 93 -3.80 -18.40 16.14
N ARG A 94 -3.96 -17.25 16.82
CA ARG A 94 -5.28 -16.73 17.22
C ARG A 94 -6.11 -16.37 15.98
N VAL A 95 -5.57 -15.52 15.10
CA VAL A 95 -6.29 -15.07 13.90
C VAL A 95 -6.61 -16.22 12.95
N ARG A 96 -5.73 -17.23 12.83
CA ARG A 96 -6.03 -18.46 12.06
C ARG A 96 -7.25 -19.20 12.62
N LYS A 97 -7.32 -19.34 13.94
CA LYS A 97 -8.46 -19.99 14.60
C LYS A 97 -9.75 -19.22 14.34
N ASP A 98 -9.70 -17.90 14.50
CA ASP A 98 -10.86 -17.03 14.29
C ASP A 98 -11.29 -17.03 12.81
N LEU A 99 -10.35 -17.07 11.86
CA LEU A 99 -10.60 -17.18 10.42
C LEU A 99 -11.34 -18.49 10.06
N LEU A 100 -10.98 -19.62 10.68
CA LEU A 100 -11.71 -20.87 10.46
C LEU A 100 -13.16 -20.76 10.94
N HIS A 101 -13.43 -19.97 11.98
CA HIS A 101 -14.80 -19.72 12.47
C HIS A 101 -15.62 -18.79 11.56
N THR A 102 -14.99 -18.06 10.64
CA THR A 102 -15.71 -17.26 9.64
C THR A 102 -16.21 -18.09 8.45
N GLY A 103 -15.96 -19.40 8.42
CA GLY A 103 -16.29 -20.27 7.30
C GLY A 103 -15.27 -20.27 6.16
N TRP A 104 -14.06 -19.74 6.41
CA TRP A 104 -12.98 -19.75 5.43
C TRP A 104 -12.62 -21.16 4.97
N ASN A 105 -12.35 -21.31 3.67
CA ASN A 105 -11.86 -22.56 3.08
C ASN A 105 -10.94 -22.31 1.88
N LEU A 106 -10.27 -23.38 1.45
CA LEU A 106 -9.28 -23.32 0.37
C LEU A 106 -9.87 -23.05 -1.03
N THR A 107 -11.17 -23.17 -1.25
CA THR A 107 -11.78 -22.90 -2.57
C THR A 107 -12.19 -21.44 -2.74
N MET A 108 -12.03 -20.61 -1.71
CA MET A 108 -12.29 -19.17 -1.79
C MET A 108 -11.18 -18.46 -2.58
N SER A 109 -11.52 -17.31 -3.14
CA SER A 109 -10.57 -16.43 -3.80
C SER A 109 -9.67 -15.71 -2.77
N ALA A 110 -8.55 -15.17 -3.24
CA ALA A 110 -7.67 -14.36 -2.40
C ALA A 110 -8.34 -13.09 -1.85
N PRO A 111 -9.14 -12.33 -2.63
CA PRO A 111 -9.88 -11.16 -2.11
C PRO A 111 -10.86 -11.55 -1.01
N GLU A 112 -11.57 -12.67 -1.17
CA GLU A 112 -12.50 -13.15 -0.14
C GLU A 112 -11.74 -13.60 1.13
N THR A 113 -10.56 -14.20 0.96
CA THR A 113 -9.68 -14.52 2.09
C THR A 113 -9.25 -13.26 2.85
N MET A 114 -8.83 -12.19 2.16
CA MET A 114 -8.50 -10.90 2.80
C MET A 114 -9.68 -10.33 3.57
N ARG A 115 -10.88 -10.34 2.97
CA ARG A 115 -12.13 -9.88 3.61
C ARG A 115 -12.42 -10.65 4.90
N LEU A 116 -12.28 -11.98 4.88
CA LEU A 116 -12.52 -12.83 6.05
C LEU A 116 -11.43 -12.66 7.12
N VAL A 117 -10.17 -12.44 6.74
CA VAL A 117 -9.09 -12.13 7.68
C VAL A 117 -9.38 -10.83 8.42
N ARG A 118 -9.84 -9.79 7.72
CA ARG A 118 -10.26 -8.51 8.31
C ARG A 118 -11.33 -8.69 9.38
N ILE A 119 -12.31 -9.54 9.12
CA ILE A 119 -13.36 -9.91 10.08
C ILE A 119 -12.75 -10.68 11.26
N ALA A 120 -11.92 -11.69 10.98
CA ALA A 120 -11.33 -12.57 11.99
C ALA A 120 -10.43 -11.82 12.98
N CYS A 121 -9.68 -10.81 12.52
CA CYS A 121 -8.84 -10.00 13.39
C CYS A 121 -9.61 -8.88 14.12
N GLY A 122 -10.90 -8.68 13.80
CA GLY A 122 -11.75 -7.65 14.39
C GLY A 122 -11.43 -6.23 13.91
N TYR A 123 -10.85 -6.08 12.72
CA TYR A 123 -10.55 -4.77 12.17
C TYR A 123 -11.83 -4.07 11.68
N ASP A 124 -12.08 -2.89 12.23
CA ASP A 124 -13.18 -2.00 11.84
C ASP A 124 -12.62 -0.78 11.07
N PRO A 125 -12.87 -0.68 9.75
CA PRO A 125 -12.41 0.45 8.95
C PRO A 125 -12.93 1.80 9.44
N GLU A 126 -14.14 1.88 9.99
CA GLU A 126 -14.73 3.14 10.45
C GLU A 126 -14.02 3.64 11.71
N ALA A 127 -13.84 2.75 12.69
CA ALA A 127 -13.08 3.07 13.90
C ALA A 127 -11.62 3.44 13.57
N ALA A 128 -10.99 2.72 12.66
CA ALA A 128 -9.62 3.01 12.22
C ALA A 128 -9.52 4.37 11.52
N LEU A 129 -10.49 4.74 10.69
CA LEU A 129 -10.55 6.05 10.03
C LEU A 129 -10.69 7.18 11.06
N ILE A 130 -11.58 7.03 12.05
CA ILE A 130 -11.76 8.02 13.11
C ILE A 130 -10.43 8.23 13.87
N ASP A 131 -9.76 7.14 14.25
CA ASP A 131 -8.47 7.22 14.94
C ASP A 131 -7.40 7.90 14.09
N LEU A 132 -7.35 7.62 12.78
CA LEU A 132 -6.42 8.25 11.86
C LEU A 132 -6.71 9.73 11.67
N LEU A 133 -7.98 10.13 11.52
CA LEU A 133 -8.41 11.53 11.43
C LEU A 133 -8.08 12.31 12.70
N LEU A 134 -8.24 11.69 13.87
CA LEU A 134 -7.84 12.28 15.16
C LEU A 134 -6.32 12.44 15.24
N LYS A 135 -5.54 11.41 14.87
CA LYS A 135 -4.07 11.50 14.81
C LYS A 135 -3.60 12.57 13.83
N PHE A 136 -4.24 12.67 12.66
CA PHE A 136 -3.95 13.66 11.63
C PHE A 136 -4.26 15.08 12.12
N SER A 137 -5.43 15.26 12.75
CA SER A 137 -5.86 16.54 13.32
C SER A 137 -5.02 16.96 14.53
N ASN A 138 -4.47 16.02 15.29
CA ASN A 138 -3.63 16.31 16.45
C ASN A 138 -2.13 16.29 16.12
N SER A 139 -1.76 15.94 14.89
CA SER A 139 -0.37 15.94 14.44
C SER A 139 0.16 17.37 14.48
N ASN A 140 1.10 17.61 15.40
CA ASN A 140 1.70 18.92 15.63
C ASN A 140 3.18 18.87 15.28
N ARG A 141 3.66 19.84 14.52
CA ARG A 141 5.07 19.93 14.12
C ARG A 141 6.02 19.94 15.31
N SER A 142 5.67 20.59 16.42
CA SER A 142 6.52 20.68 17.62
C SER A 142 6.85 19.32 18.26
N ALA A 143 6.04 18.28 18.02
CA ALA A 143 6.28 16.93 18.53
C ALA A 143 7.40 16.17 17.81
N PHE A 144 7.99 16.75 16.76
CA PHE A 144 8.99 16.09 15.91
C PHE A 144 10.33 16.84 15.95
N PRO A 145 11.46 16.14 15.78
CA PRO A 145 12.78 16.79 15.79
C PRO A 145 12.99 17.71 14.57
N THR A 146 12.46 17.35 13.41
CA THR A 146 12.65 18.08 12.15
C THR A 146 11.35 18.29 11.39
N MET A 147 11.36 19.27 10.47
CA MET A 147 10.22 19.52 9.57
C MET A 147 9.96 18.31 8.69
N GLN A 148 11.04 17.71 8.20
CA GLN A 148 11.00 16.49 7.41
C GLN A 148 10.35 15.32 8.16
N ALA A 149 10.69 15.11 9.43
CA ALA A 149 10.12 14.02 10.23
C ALA A 149 8.62 14.18 10.46
N TRP A 150 8.18 15.40 10.80
CA TRP A 150 6.75 15.70 10.90
C TRP A 150 6.04 15.51 9.56
N PHE A 151 6.64 16.02 8.48
CA PHE A 151 6.07 15.96 7.15
C PHE A 151 5.88 14.51 6.66
N ILE A 152 6.89 13.65 6.81
CA ILE A 152 6.79 12.21 6.49
C ILE A 152 5.65 11.56 7.27
N HIS A 153 5.54 11.86 8.57
CA HIS A 153 4.46 11.34 9.39
C HIS A 153 3.08 11.86 8.96
N HIS A 154 2.97 13.15 8.64
CA HIS A 154 1.72 13.79 8.21
C HIS A 154 1.23 13.21 6.87
N GLU A 155 2.13 13.01 5.92
CA GLU A 155 1.86 12.34 4.64
C GLU A 155 1.49 10.87 4.81
N SER A 156 2.17 10.16 5.72
CA SER A 156 1.86 8.76 6.03
C SER A 156 0.45 8.61 6.61
N LEU A 157 0.02 9.49 7.51
CA LEU A 157 -1.34 9.51 8.02
C LEU A 157 -2.35 9.81 6.90
N TRP A 158 -2.04 10.77 6.02
CA TRP A 158 -2.90 11.10 4.89
C TRP A 158 -3.08 9.94 3.90
N ALA A 159 -2.01 9.22 3.59
CA ALA A 159 -2.05 8.04 2.75
C ALA A 159 -2.91 6.93 3.38
N GLN A 160 -2.77 6.69 4.68
CA GLN A 160 -3.60 5.70 5.40
C GLN A 160 -5.08 6.07 5.42
N ILE A 161 -5.40 7.36 5.61
CA ILE A 161 -6.78 7.87 5.53
C ILE A 161 -7.38 7.57 4.15
N ASN A 162 -6.67 7.96 3.09
CA ASN A 162 -7.14 7.78 1.71
C ASN A 162 -7.18 6.33 1.24
N ASN A 163 -6.50 5.42 1.94
CA ASN A 163 -6.64 3.98 1.71
C ASN A 163 -7.96 3.42 2.25
N ILE A 164 -8.56 4.07 3.26
CA ILE A 164 -9.86 3.67 3.80
C ILE A 164 -10.98 4.43 3.07
N GLU A 165 -10.88 5.75 3.00
CA GLU A 165 -11.87 6.63 2.39
C GLU A 165 -11.17 7.78 1.67
N GLU A 166 -11.53 7.99 0.41
CA GLU A 166 -10.96 9.09 -0.38
C GLU A 166 -11.46 10.44 0.15
N ILE A 167 -10.55 11.22 0.74
CA ILE A 167 -10.85 12.54 1.28
C ILE A 167 -10.17 13.61 0.44
N THR A 168 -10.88 14.72 0.20
CA THR A 168 -10.37 15.82 -0.62
C THR A 168 -9.09 16.42 -0.04
N GLU A 169 -8.13 16.72 -0.94
CA GLU A 169 -6.84 17.36 -0.59
C GLU A 169 -6.98 18.70 0.16
N SER A 170 -8.14 19.36 0.07
CA SER A 170 -8.42 20.61 0.78
C SER A 170 -8.29 20.45 2.30
N LEU A 171 -8.68 19.30 2.87
CA LEU A 171 -8.53 19.01 4.28
C LEU A 171 -7.05 18.95 4.68
N TRP A 172 -6.24 18.26 3.86
CA TRP A 172 -4.80 18.16 4.07
C TRP A 172 -4.12 19.53 4.03
N VAL A 173 -4.48 20.35 3.04
CA VAL A 173 -3.94 21.71 2.89
C VAL A 173 -4.34 22.58 4.07
N ALA A 174 -5.62 22.57 4.46
CA ALA A 174 -6.12 23.37 5.59
C ALA A 174 -5.42 22.98 6.89
N ARG A 175 -5.24 21.68 7.16
CA ARG A 175 -4.56 21.22 8.37
C ARG A 175 -3.09 21.63 8.39
N THR A 176 -2.41 21.48 7.25
CA THR A 176 -1.01 21.90 7.10
C THR A 176 -0.84 23.39 7.36
N ILE A 177 -1.75 24.23 6.84
CA ILE A 177 -1.75 25.68 7.08
C ILE A 177 -1.88 25.98 8.58
N ASN A 178 -2.85 25.36 9.25
CA ASN A 178 -3.07 25.60 10.69
C ASN A 178 -1.82 25.23 11.51
N VAL A 179 -1.16 24.11 11.20
CA VAL A 179 0.09 23.73 11.89
C VAL A 179 1.21 24.73 11.64
N LEU A 180 1.35 25.24 10.41
CA LEU A 180 2.35 26.27 10.10
C LEU A 180 2.06 27.58 10.83
N GLU A 181 0.80 28.01 10.88
CA GLU A 181 0.38 29.22 11.58
C GLU A 181 0.64 29.13 13.09
N GLU A 182 0.30 27.99 13.71
CA GLU A 182 0.47 27.78 15.15
C GLU A 182 1.94 27.57 15.55
N CYS A 183 2.69 26.76 14.80
CA CYS A 183 4.02 26.30 15.22
C CYS A 183 5.17 27.09 14.60
N MET A 184 4.93 27.75 13.47
CA MET A 184 5.95 28.43 12.68
C MET A 184 5.41 29.72 12.04
N PRO A 185 4.90 30.67 12.84
CA PRO A 185 4.19 31.86 12.35
C PRO A 185 5.03 32.69 11.37
N GLU A 186 6.35 32.76 11.56
CA GLU A 186 7.27 33.46 10.64
C GLU A 186 7.28 32.85 9.23
N VAL A 187 7.27 31.50 9.17
CA VAL A 187 7.30 30.74 7.92
C VAL A 187 5.93 30.79 7.26
N TYR A 188 4.86 30.69 8.06
CA TYR A 188 3.51 30.90 7.58
C TYR A 188 3.32 32.31 7.00
N GLY A 189 3.81 33.36 7.65
CA GLY A 189 3.75 34.74 7.15
C GLY A 189 4.49 34.93 5.83
N SER A 190 5.69 34.35 5.69
CA SER A 190 6.47 34.34 4.45
C SER A 190 5.73 33.58 3.33
N TRP A 191 5.24 32.38 3.63
CA TRP A 191 4.46 31.58 2.70
C TRP A 191 3.19 32.30 2.22
N ARG A 192 2.40 32.79 3.17
CA ARG A 192 1.15 33.52 2.91
C ARG A 192 1.38 34.72 2.02
N SER A 193 2.46 35.47 2.23
CA SER A 193 2.83 36.62 1.40
C SER A 193 3.20 36.24 -0.04
N ASN A 194 3.78 35.05 -0.24
CA ASN A 194 4.16 34.54 -1.55
C ASN A 194 2.99 33.91 -2.33
N VAL A 195 1.94 33.50 -1.64
CA VAL A 195 0.79 32.77 -2.22
C VAL A 195 -0.49 33.61 -2.31
N LEU A 196 -0.61 34.70 -1.53
CA LEU A 196 -1.64 35.74 -1.67
C LEU A 196 -1.53 36.42 -3.05
N GLY A 197 -2.12 35.80 -4.07
CA GLY A 197 -2.12 36.30 -5.44
C GLY A 197 -1.94 35.24 -6.52
N LYS A 198 -1.68 33.97 -6.18
CA LYS A 198 -1.45 32.90 -7.17
C LYS A 198 -2.32 31.67 -6.91
N SER A 199 -3.29 31.44 -7.80
CA SER A 199 -4.03 30.18 -8.04
C SER A 199 -4.65 29.46 -6.82
N LEU A 200 -5.43 28.40 -7.08
CA LEU A 200 -5.96 27.53 -6.03
C LEU A 200 -4.82 26.91 -5.21
N LEU A 201 -4.96 26.98 -3.89
CA LEU A 201 -4.09 26.29 -2.94
C LEU A 201 -4.28 24.77 -3.09
N THR A 202 -3.27 24.10 -3.63
CA THR A 202 -3.27 22.65 -3.82
C THR A 202 -2.23 22.00 -2.93
N ARG A 203 -2.42 20.72 -2.63
CA ARG A 203 -1.42 19.90 -1.92
C ARG A 203 -0.08 19.95 -2.66
N LYS A 204 -0.07 19.83 -3.99
CA LYS A 204 1.16 19.92 -4.81
C LYS A 204 1.97 21.20 -4.56
N VAL A 205 1.33 22.37 -4.51
CA VAL A 205 2.01 23.65 -4.26
C VAL A 205 2.58 23.70 -2.84
N MET A 206 1.80 23.23 -1.87
CA MET A 206 2.25 23.17 -0.47
C MET A 206 3.41 22.19 -0.28
N LEU A 207 3.36 21.03 -0.94
CA LEU A 207 4.43 20.02 -0.92
C LEU A 207 5.77 20.59 -1.40
N SER A 208 5.75 21.32 -2.52
CA SER A 208 6.97 21.98 -3.03
C SER A 208 7.56 22.94 -2.00
N PHE A 209 6.73 23.78 -1.39
CA PHE A 209 7.17 24.73 -0.38
C PHE A 209 7.75 24.05 0.87
N LEU A 210 7.10 22.99 1.36
CA LEU A 210 7.55 22.24 2.53
C LEU A 210 8.87 21.51 2.26
N ALA A 211 9.06 20.98 1.05
CA ALA A 211 10.31 20.34 0.64
C ALA A 211 11.47 21.35 0.60
N ASP A 212 11.25 22.55 0.05
CA ASP A 212 12.25 23.62 0.04
C ASP A 212 12.63 24.04 1.47
N LEU A 213 11.64 24.15 2.36
CA LEU A 213 11.83 24.49 3.76
C LEU A 213 12.57 23.39 4.55
N ALA A 214 12.29 22.12 4.26
CA ALA A 214 12.95 20.98 4.91
C ALA A 214 14.41 20.83 4.50
N ASN A 215 14.77 21.27 3.28
CA ASN A 215 16.12 21.21 2.74
C ASN A 215 16.94 22.49 2.94
N ASP A 216 16.37 23.56 3.51
CA ASP A 216 17.11 24.80 3.77
C ASP A 216 18.12 24.60 4.93
N PRO A 217 19.43 24.65 4.65
CA PRO A 217 20.48 24.40 5.64
C PRO A 217 20.69 25.57 6.61
N ARG A 218 19.94 26.67 6.49
CA ARG A 218 20.15 27.85 7.33
C ARG A 218 19.76 27.52 8.78
N PRO A 219 20.72 27.52 9.73
CA PRO A 219 20.37 27.43 11.14
C PRO A 219 19.56 28.68 11.47
N LYS A 220 18.34 28.51 11.98
CA LYS A 220 17.58 29.61 12.57
C LYS A 220 18.43 30.20 13.69
N LYS A 221 19.08 31.34 13.43
CA LYS A 221 19.68 32.16 14.48
C LYS A 221 18.56 32.52 15.44
N ARG A 222 18.73 32.11 16.71
CA ARG A 222 17.93 32.55 17.85
C ARG A 222 18.07 34.05 18.03
#